data_AF-A0A9J7MJD6-F1
#
_entry.id   AF-A0A9J7MJD6-F1
#
_cell.length_a   1.000
_cell.length_b   1.000
_cell.length_c   1.000
_cell.angle_alpha   90.00
_cell.angle_beta   90.00
_cell.angle_gamma   90.00
#
_symmetry.space_group_name_H-M   'P 1'
#
loop_
_entity.id
_entity.type
_entity.pdbx_description
1 polymer ?
#
loop_
_entity_poly.entity_id
_entity_poly.type
_entity_poly.pdbx_seq_one_letter_code
_entity_poly.pdbx_strand_id
1 'polypeptide(L)'
;MWLVFRIFIYHSLPNPVDCAAYLAAGQTTSGVYTLDLSSTSVEAYCDMENQGGGWTVIQRRQDGSVPFNRTWEDYKLGFGNKNGEYWLGNENINLLTKRKSYKLRVVLEDWTGATRFAEYSTFR
;
A
#
# COMPACT_ATOMS: atom_id res chain seq x y z
N MET A 1 -0.61 -19.42 11.05
CA MET A 1 -0.10 -19.05 9.71
C MET A 1 -1.17 -18.18 9.07
N TRP A 2 -0.91 -16.89 8.88
CA TRP A 2 -1.87 -15.93 8.32
C TRP A 2 -1.86 -16.03 6.79
N LEU A 3 -3.04 -16.09 6.15
CA LEU A 3 -3.18 -16.31 4.70
C LEU A 3 -3.14 -14.99 3.92
N VAL A 4 -3.79 -13.96 4.46
CA VAL A 4 -3.83 -12.63 3.85
C VAL A 4 -3.06 -11.66 4.74
N PHE A 5 -2.17 -10.89 4.12
CA PHE A 5 -1.31 -9.93 4.81
C PHE A 5 -1.21 -8.66 3.98
N ARG A 6 -1.77 -7.57 4.49
CA ARG A 6 -1.81 -6.28 3.78
C ARG A 6 -1.16 -5.20 4.64
N ILE A 7 -0.33 -4.39 4.00
CA ILE A 7 0.29 -3.22 4.61
C ILE A 7 -0.17 -1.99 3.86
N PHE A 8 -0.72 -1.04 4.59
CA PHE A 8 -1.30 0.19 4.08
C PHE A 8 -0.60 1.39 4.69
N ILE A 9 -0.43 2.45 3.90
CA ILE A 9 -0.05 3.76 4.40
C ILE A 9 -1.13 4.78 4.09
N TYR A 10 -1.29 5.76 4.99
CA TYR A 10 -2.27 6.83 4.84
C TYR A 10 -1.73 8.16 5.36
N HIS A 11 -2.04 9.24 4.66
CA HIS A 11 -1.79 10.60 5.11
C HIS A 11 -3.07 11.43 5.04
N SER A 12 -3.32 12.24 6.08
CA SER A 12 -4.60 12.93 6.28
C SER A 12 -4.73 14.28 5.58
N LEU A 13 -3.61 14.86 5.12
CA LEU A 13 -3.66 16.08 4.31
C LEU A 13 -3.50 15.67 2.84
N PRO A 14 -4.21 16.31 1.90
CA PRO A 14 -4.01 16.07 0.48
C PRO A 14 -2.60 16.54 0.09
N ASN A 15 -1.64 15.65 0.25
CA ASN A 15 -0.40 15.68 -0.50
C ASN A 15 -0.82 15.32 -1.92
N PRO A 16 -0.36 15.98 -3.00
CA PRO A 16 -0.99 15.84 -4.31
C PRO A 16 -0.90 14.44 -4.97
N VAL A 17 -0.55 13.37 -4.23
CA VAL A 17 0.01 12.18 -4.84
C VAL A 17 -0.09 10.82 -4.13
N ASP A 18 -1.09 10.63 -3.30
CA ASP A 18 -1.40 9.30 -2.75
C ASP A 18 -2.89 8.99 -2.91
N CYS A 19 -3.29 7.79 -2.48
CA CYS A 19 -4.68 7.36 -2.58
C CYS A 19 -5.64 8.27 -1.80
N ALA A 20 -5.18 8.92 -0.71
CA ALA A 20 -6.02 9.85 0.05
C ALA A 20 -6.32 11.13 -0.76
N ALA A 21 -5.37 11.59 -1.57
CA ALA A 21 -5.60 12.70 -2.49
C ALA A 21 -6.62 12.37 -3.59
N TYR A 22 -6.52 11.16 -4.16
CA TYR A 22 -7.52 10.68 -5.12
C TYR A 22 -8.91 10.60 -4.50
N LEU A 23 -9.01 10.08 -3.27
CA LEU A 23 -10.28 10.06 -2.53
C LEU A 23 -10.83 11.47 -2.31
N ALA A 24 -10.00 12.42 -1.88
CA ALA A 24 -10.40 13.81 -1.69
C ALA A 24 -10.85 14.50 -2.99
N ALA A 25 -10.33 14.05 -4.14
CA ALA A 25 -10.76 14.49 -5.46
C ALA A 25 -12.04 13.79 -5.98
N GLY A 26 -12.65 12.92 -5.16
CA GLY A 26 -13.90 12.23 -5.48
C GLY A 26 -13.75 10.84 -6.10
N GLN A 27 -12.54 10.29 -6.19
CA GLN A 27 -12.32 8.92 -6.64
C GLN A 27 -12.61 7.94 -5.51
N THR A 28 -13.72 7.20 -5.61
CA THR A 28 -14.24 6.35 -4.51
C THR A 28 -14.17 4.85 -4.79
N THR A 29 -13.71 4.45 -5.98
CA THR A 29 -13.62 3.04 -6.37
C THR A 29 -12.23 2.48 -6.06
N SER A 30 -12.16 1.31 -5.43
CA SER A 30 -10.87 0.64 -5.20
C SER A 30 -10.26 0.16 -6.52
N GLY A 31 -8.94 0.30 -6.68
CA GLY A 31 -8.29 -0.02 -7.96
C GLY A 31 -6.81 0.35 -7.99
N VAL A 32 -6.18 0.18 -9.15
CA VAL A 32 -4.78 0.61 -9.35
C VAL A 32 -4.77 2.05 -9.86
N TYR A 33 -3.99 2.89 -9.17
CA TYR A 33 -3.79 4.30 -9.49
C TYR A 33 -2.31 4.59 -9.68
N THR A 34 -1.99 5.57 -10.50
CA THR A 34 -0.63 6.08 -10.70
C THR A 34 -0.32 7.19 -9.70
N LEU A 35 0.68 6.98 -8.85
CA LEU A 35 1.16 7.94 -7.87
C LEU A 35 2.44 8.62 -8.41
N ASP A 36 2.41 9.92 -8.63
CA ASP A 36 3.56 10.78 -8.95
C ASP A 36 4.47 11.14 -7.73
N LEU A 37 5.59 10.45 -7.61
CA LEU A 37 6.60 10.69 -6.57
C LEU A 37 7.49 11.92 -6.84
N SER A 38 7.02 12.87 -7.65
CA SER A 38 7.66 14.09 -8.20
C SER A 38 8.82 13.86 -9.14
N SER A 39 9.74 12.94 -8.84
CA SER A 39 10.85 12.58 -9.73
C SER A 39 10.55 11.37 -10.61
N THR A 40 9.50 10.62 -10.27
CA THR A 40 9.07 9.39 -10.96
C THR A 40 7.60 9.14 -10.67
N SER A 41 6.98 8.17 -11.31
CA SER A 41 5.64 7.69 -10.96
C SER A 41 5.65 6.19 -10.67
N VAL A 42 4.72 5.74 -9.84
CA VAL A 42 4.55 4.32 -9.50
C VAL A 42 3.08 3.96 -9.45
N GLU A 43 2.71 2.78 -9.92
CA GLU A 43 1.36 2.25 -9.72
C GLU A 43 1.22 1.58 -8.35
N ALA A 44 0.12 1.87 -7.67
CA ALA A 44 -0.24 1.24 -6.40
C ALA A 44 -1.75 0.93 -6.37
N TYR A 45 -2.12 -0.10 -5.61
CA TYR A 45 -3.52 -0.35 -5.32
C TYR A 45 -3.99 0.64 -4.25
N CYS A 46 -5.06 1.37 -4.56
CA CYS A 46 -5.78 2.21 -3.63
C CYS A 46 -7.02 1.49 -3.13
N ASP A 47 -7.10 1.32 -1.82
CA ASP A 47 -8.32 0.88 -1.14
C ASP A 47 -9.13 2.12 -0.75
N MET A 48 -10.19 2.37 -1.52
CA MET A 48 -11.04 3.57 -1.38
C MET A 48 -12.33 3.31 -0.60
N GLU A 49 -12.66 2.06 -0.35
CA GLU A 49 -13.96 1.65 0.18
C GLU A 49 -13.87 1.22 1.65
N ASN A 50 -12.73 0.67 2.09
CA ASN A 50 -12.60 0.14 3.43
C ASN A 50 -12.06 1.18 4.41
N GLN A 51 -12.62 1.21 5.62
CA GLN A 51 -12.12 2.00 6.76
C GLN A 51 -11.88 3.49 6.43
N GLY A 52 -12.85 4.10 5.73
CA GLY A 52 -12.79 5.51 5.34
C GLY A 52 -12.02 5.78 4.04
N GLY A 53 -11.43 4.76 3.41
CA GLY A 53 -10.79 4.85 2.11
C GLY A 53 -9.48 5.63 2.08
N GLY A 54 -8.93 5.80 0.88
CA GLY A 54 -7.72 6.59 0.65
C GLY A 54 -6.43 5.88 1.08
N TRP A 55 -6.49 4.56 1.28
CA TRP A 55 -5.33 3.79 1.72
C TRP A 55 -4.47 3.37 0.55
N THR A 56 -3.19 3.74 0.59
CA THR A 56 -2.20 3.23 -0.37
C THR A 56 -1.68 1.89 0.12
N VAL A 57 -1.92 0.83 -0.64
CA VAL A 57 -1.37 -0.49 -0.33
C VAL A 57 0.09 -0.54 -0.78
N ILE A 58 1.01 -0.88 0.13
CA ILE A 58 2.44 -1.02 -0.18
C ILE A 58 2.88 -2.47 -0.28
N GLN A 59 2.10 -3.39 0.30
CA GLN A 59 2.33 -4.83 0.25
C GLN A 59 1.01 -5.58 0.38
N ARG A 60 0.79 -6.62 -0.43
CA ARG A 60 -0.35 -7.54 -0.32
C ARG A 60 0.05 -8.99 -0.55
N ARG A 61 -0.34 -9.87 0.38
CA ARG A 61 -0.41 -11.33 0.24
C ARG A 61 -1.85 -11.79 0.36
N GLN A 62 -2.24 -12.82 -0.39
CA GLN A 62 -3.58 -13.40 -0.38
C GLN A 62 -3.65 -14.85 -0.89
N ASP A 63 -2.76 -15.26 -1.81
CA ASP A 63 -2.91 -16.52 -2.57
C ASP A 63 -1.58 -17.23 -2.86
N GLY A 64 -0.43 -16.62 -2.56
CA GLY A 64 0.89 -17.19 -2.83
C GLY A 64 1.31 -17.17 -4.31
N SER A 65 0.58 -16.48 -5.19
CA SER A 65 0.86 -16.40 -6.63
C SER A 65 2.19 -15.71 -6.97
N VAL A 66 2.72 -14.89 -6.06
CA VAL A 66 3.99 -14.19 -6.25
C VAL A 66 5.00 -14.64 -5.19
N PRO A 67 6.20 -15.11 -5.58
CA PRO A 67 7.23 -15.45 -4.61
C PRO A 67 7.86 -14.17 -4.04
N PHE A 68 7.99 -14.13 -2.72
CA PHE A 68 8.62 -13.02 -1.96
C PHE A 68 10.06 -13.34 -1.53
N ASN A 69 10.56 -14.56 -1.79
CA ASN A 69 11.99 -14.82 -1.70
C ASN A 69 12.68 -14.25 -2.95
N ARG A 70 13.14 -13.00 -2.83
CA ARG A 70 13.60 -12.16 -3.94
C ARG A 70 14.92 -11.47 -3.60
N THR A 71 15.60 -10.95 -4.61
CA THR A 71 16.86 -10.25 -4.44
C THR A 71 16.66 -8.88 -3.80
N TRP A 72 17.74 -8.26 -3.32
CA TRP A 72 17.69 -6.88 -2.84
C TRP A 72 17.21 -5.91 -3.92
N GLU A 73 17.65 -6.08 -5.17
CA GLU A 73 17.26 -5.20 -6.27
C GLU A 73 15.76 -5.30 -6.55
N ASP A 74 15.18 -6.50 -6.49
CA ASP A 74 13.73 -6.68 -6.62
C ASP A 74 12.98 -5.97 -5.48
N TYR A 75 13.45 -6.09 -4.24
CA TYR A 75 12.83 -5.39 -3.10
C TYR A 75 12.98 -3.87 -3.19
N LYS A 76 14.08 -3.39 -3.76
CA LYS A 76 14.34 -1.97 -4.00
C LYS A 76 13.37 -1.39 -5.02
N LEU A 77 13.21 -2.04 -6.17
CA LEU A 77 12.37 -1.59 -7.29
C LEU A 77 10.88 -1.91 -7.12
N GLY A 78 10.57 -3.01 -6.43
CA GLY A 78 9.22 -3.57 -6.31
C GLY A 78 8.96 -4.71 -7.30
N PHE A 79 8.00 -5.57 -6.99
CA PHE A 79 7.65 -6.74 -7.78
C PHE A 79 6.19 -7.16 -7.57
N GLY A 80 5.68 -8.04 -8.43
CA GLY A 80 4.32 -8.57 -8.35
C GLY A 80 3.27 -7.72 -9.09
N ASN A 81 2.00 -8.07 -8.91
CA ASN A 81 0.88 -7.46 -9.62
C ASN A 81 0.08 -6.55 -8.67
N LYS A 82 -0.11 -5.27 -9.06
CA LYS A 82 -0.88 -4.30 -8.25
C LYS A 82 -2.36 -4.68 -8.08
N ASN A 83 -2.90 -5.54 -8.94
CA ASN A 83 -4.23 -6.17 -8.79
C ASN A 83 -4.21 -7.49 -8.00
N GLY A 84 -3.03 -8.02 -7.64
CA GLY A 84 -2.86 -9.26 -6.88
C GLY A 84 -1.83 -9.11 -5.75
N GLU A 85 -0.92 -10.08 -5.60
CA GLU A 85 0.18 -9.97 -4.64
C GLU A 85 1.32 -9.10 -5.16
N TYR A 86 1.85 -8.21 -4.31
CA TYR A 86 2.99 -7.37 -4.69
C TYR A 86 3.72 -6.75 -3.51
N TRP A 87 4.93 -6.25 -3.79
CA TRP A 87 5.69 -5.31 -3.00
C TRP A 87 5.88 -4.02 -3.81
N LEU A 88 5.62 -2.85 -3.22
CA LEU A 88 5.67 -1.58 -3.95
C LEU A 88 7.11 -1.18 -4.34
N GLY A 89 8.11 -1.60 -3.57
CA GLY A 89 9.51 -1.23 -3.75
C GLY A 89 9.99 -0.29 -2.64
N ASN A 90 11.16 -0.58 -2.07
CA ASN A 90 11.71 0.18 -0.94
C ASN A 90 11.98 1.65 -1.32
N GLU A 91 12.44 1.91 -2.55
CA GLU A 91 12.67 3.29 -3.01
C GLU A 91 11.36 4.06 -3.15
N ASN A 92 10.33 3.42 -3.71
CA ASN A 92 9.00 4.03 -3.84
C ASN A 92 8.36 4.32 -2.48
N ILE A 93 8.45 3.36 -1.54
CA ILE A 93 7.97 3.54 -0.17
C ILE A 93 8.72 4.69 0.48
N ASN A 94 10.05 4.73 0.40
CA ASN A 94 10.85 5.81 0.97
C ASN A 94 10.47 7.18 0.37
N LEU A 95 10.30 7.27 -0.94
CA LEU A 95 9.90 8.52 -1.61
C LEU A 95 8.53 9.02 -1.13
N LEU A 96 7.57 8.10 -0.93
CA LEU A 96 6.26 8.43 -0.37
C LEU A 96 6.38 8.95 1.07
N THR A 97 7.06 8.20 1.94
CA THR A 97 7.05 8.40 3.39
C THR A 97 8.08 9.41 3.91
N LYS A 98 9.08 9.78 3.11
CA LYS A 98 10.12 10.76 3.50
C LYS A 98 9.59 12.18 3.65
N ARG A 99 8.56 12.56 2.88
CA ARG A 99 8.09 13.96 2.80
C ARG A 99 7.11 14.35 3.90
N LYS A 100 6.31 13.40 4.38
CA LYS A 100 5.23 13.62 5.35
C LYS A 100 5.15 12.43 6.30
N SER A 101 4.56 12.62 7.47
CA SER A 101 4.27 11.51 8.37
C SER A 101 3.05 10.74 7.86
N TYR A 102 3.24 9.46 7.54
CA TYR A 102 2.16 8.54 7.21
C TYR A 102 1.80 7.71 8.43
N LYS A 103 0.54 7.32 8.54
CA LYS A 103 0.12 6.20 9.38
C LYS A 103 0.38 4.90 8.63
N LEU A 104 0.83 3.87 9.33
CA LEU A 104 0.96 2.52 8.80
C LEU A 104 -0.11 1.64 9.44
N ARG A 105 -0.83 0.89 8.64
CA ARG A 105 -1.75 -0.14 9.12
C ARG A 105 -1.37 -1.49 8.53
N VAL A 106 -1.28 -2.48 9.39
CA VAL A 106 -0.98 -3.86 9.04
C VAL A 106 -2.19 -4.70 9.36
N VAL A 107 -2.75 -5.38 8.37
CA VAL A 107 -3.93 -6.25 8.52
C VAL A 107 -3.53 -7.69 8.21
N LEU A 108 -3.92 -8.60 9.10
CA LEU A 108 -3.70 -10.04 9.00
C LEU A 108 -5.05 -10.75 9.02
N GLU A 109 -5.21 -11.77 8.19
CA GLU A 109 -6.38 -12.64 8.16
C GLU A 109 -5.96 -14.12 8.22
N ASP A 110 -6.64 -14.90 9.05
CA ASP A 110 -6.42 -16.35 9.17
C ASP A 110 -7.35 -17.18 8.28
N TRP A 111 -7.19 -18.51 8.30
CA TRP A 111 -7.98 -19.45 7.50
C TRP A 111 -9.46 -19.54 7.88
N THR A 112 -9.86 -18.94 9.00
CA THR A 112 -11.25 -18.84 9.42
C THR A 112 -11.89 -17.52 8.99
N GLY A 113 -11.12 -16.63 8.34
CA GLY A 113 -11.53 -15.27 7.97
C GLY A 113 -11.43 -14.27 9.13
N ALA A 114 -10.85 -14.66 10.27
CA ALA A 114 -10.70 -13.74 11.39
C ALA A 114 -9.58 -12.75 11.11
N THR A 115 -9.89 -11.45 11.22
CA THR A 115 -8.95 -10.36 10.96
C THR A 115 -8.39 -9.77 12.25
N ARG A 116 -7.12 -9.36 12.21
CA ARG A 116 -6.44 -8.58 13.26
C ARG A 116 -5.64 -7.48 12.60
N PHE A 117 -5.40 -6.39 13.32
CA PHE A 117 -4.60 -5.29 12.80
C PHE A 117 -3.66 -4.70 13.85
N ALA A 118 -2.57 -4.10 13.37
CA ALA A 118 -1.71 -3.20 14.11
C ALA A 118 -1.64 -1.86 13.37
N GLU A 119 -1.72 -0.76 14.11
CA GLU A 119 -1.64 0.58 13.55
C GLU A 119 -0.53 1.38 14.23
N TYR A 120 0.25 2.08 13.42
CA TYR A 120 1.34 2.95 13.85
C TYR A 120 1.05 4.36 13.37
N SER A 121 1.03 5.32 14.29
CA SER A 121 0.69 6.71 13.99
C SER A 121 1.71 7.41 13.09
N THR A 122 2.94 6.90 13.04
CA THR A 122 4.05 7.48 12.29
C THR A 122 4.89 6.38 11.63
N PHE A 123 5.08 6.50 10.32
CA PHE A 123 5.93 5.64 9.49
C PHE A 123 6.70 6.49 8.49
N ARG A 124 7.98 6.19 8.30
CA ARG A 124 8.94 6.93 7.45
C ARG A 124 9.92 5.97 6.79
#